data_AF-A0A4R8W8Z2-F1
#
_entry.id   AF-A0A4R8W8Z2-F1
#
_cell.length_a   1.000
_cell.length_b   1.000
_cell.length_c   1.000
_cell.angle_alpha   90.00
_cell.angle_beta   90.00
_cell.angle_gamma   90.00
#
_symmetry.space_group_name_H-M   'P 1'
#
loop_
_entity.id
_entity.type
_entity.pdbx_description
1 polymer ?
#
loop_
_entity_poly.entity_id
_entity_poly.type
_entity_poly.pdbx_seq_one_letter_code
_entity_poly.pdbx_strand_id
1 'polypeptide(L)'
;MNNIQMRTRERVPGLSMRRLWIWAVCLGALSLAAAIATVVAIIVTQSTFNSPVVATLAAIFAGSMGLSFLLMYYVGLAVKAEIAVGYTTSRLGYPHVELVDESTSLVVRSAGEPLISREEYRRRVQAYRTMVLGSDDA
;
A
#
# COMPACT_ATOMS: atom_id res chain seq x y z
N MET A 1 -16.69 22.44 -18.16
CA MET A 1 -15.31 22.14 -17.73
C MET A 1 -15.20 22.56 -16.27
N ASN A 2 -15.22 21.62 -15.33
CA ASN A 2 -15.02 21.96 -13.92
C ASN A 2 -13.55 22.37 -13.75
N ASN A 3 -13.34 23.59 -13.26
CA ASN A 3 -12.03 24.09 -12.88
C ASN A 3 -11.52 23.21 -11.73
N ILE A 4 -10.56 22.32 -12.01
CA ILE A 4 -9.89 21.55 -10.96
C ILE A 4 -9.03 22.57 -10.19
N GLN A 5 -9.57 23.15 -9.13
CA GLN A 5 -8.77 23.97 -8.23
C GLN A 5 -7.66 23.08 -7.68
N MET A 6 -6.41 23.46 -7.97
CA MET A 6 -5.22 22.75 -7.52
C MET A 6 -5.05 22.96 -6.02
N ARG A 7 -5.77 22.15 -5.24
CA ARG A 7 -5.72 22.16 -3.79
C ARG A 7 -4.68 21.16 -3.33
N THR A 8 -3.75 21.61 -2.50
CA THR A 8 -2.82 20.72 -1.77
C THR A 8 -3.32 20.51 -0.35
N ARG A 9 -2.97 19.37 0.24
CA ARG A 9 -3.34 19.03 1.61
C ARG A 9 -2.15 18.53 2.40
N GLU A 10 -2.00 19.01 3.63
CA GLU A 10 -1.01 18.47 4.56
C GLU A 10 -1.38 17.03 4.95
N ARG A 11 -0.40 16.14 4.94
CA ARG A 11 -0.60 14.70 5.12
C ARG A 11 -0.19 14.26 6.51
N VAL A 12 -0.94 13.31 7.06
CA VAL A 12 -0.57 12.59 8.26
C VAL A 12 0.79 11.91 8.02
N PRO A 13 1.78 12.10 8.92
CA PRO A 13 3.07 11.47 8.78
C PRO A 13 2.92 9.95 8.89
N GLY A 14 3.47 9.21 7.92
CA GLY A 14 3.38 7.76 7.89
C GLY A 14 3.99 7.15 6.64
N LEU A 15 4.20 5.83 6.67
CA LEU A 15 4.60 5.09 5.48
C LEU A 15 3.49 5.16 4.44
N SER A 16 3.90 5.43 3.21
CA SER A 16 3.13 5.27 1.98
C SER A 16 2.26 4.01 1.99
N MET A 17 0.94 4.17 1.86
CA MET A 17 -0.01 3.06 1.85
C MET A 17 0.28 2.09 0.70
N ARG A 18 0.81 2.59 -0.43
CA ARG A 18 1.24 1.77 -1.55
C ARG A 18 2.42 0.86 -1.22
N ARG A 19 3.45 1.36 -0.51
CA ARG A 19 4.60 0.51 -0.15
C ARG A 19 4.20 -0.53 0.89
N LEU A 20 3.35 -0.17 1.86
CA LEU A 20 2.85 -1.12 2.85
C LEU A 20 2.10 -2.28 2.16
N TRP A 21 1.26 -1.98 1.17
CA TRP A 21 0.57 -3.01 0.38
C TRP A 21 1.54 -3.89 -0.42
N ILE A 22 2.55 -3.31 -1.06
CA ILE A 22 3.57 -4.08 -1.80
C ILE A 22 4.30 -5.03 -0.86
N TRP A 23 4.74 -4.54 0.31
CA TRP A 23 5.40 -5.37 1.32
C TRP A 23 4.50 -6.49 1.85
N ALA A 24 3.22 -6.20 2.10
CA ALA A 24 2.25 -7.20 2.53
C ALA A 24 2.08 -8.32 1.48
N VAL A 25 1.99 -7.98 0.19
CA VAL A 25 1.91 -8.97 -0.89
C VAL A 25 3.20 -9.78 -1.00
N CYS A 26 4.36 -9.14 -0.94
CA CYS A 26 5.66 -9.83 -1.00
C CYS A 26 5.82 -10.83 0.16
N LEU A 27 5.46 -10.44 1.39
CA LEU A 27 5.56 -11.31 2.56
C LEU A 27 4.48 -12.40 2.56
N GLY A 28 3.29 -12.12 2.03
CA GLY A 28 2.27 -13.14 1.80
C GLY A 28 2.75 -14.21 0.82
N ALA A 29 3.35 -13.80 -0.31
CA ALA A 29 3.93 -14.72 -1.28
C ALA A 29 5.10 -15.54 -0.69
N LEU A 30 5.98 -14.89 0.10
CA LEU A 30 7.06 -15.57 0.81
C LEU A 30 6.52 -16.61 1.80
N SER A 31 5.48 -16.26 2.55
CA SER A 31 4.83 -17.18 3.50
C SER A 31 4.25 -18.39 2.78
N LEU A 32 3.59 -18.19 1.64
CA LEU A 32 3.07 -19.29 0.83
C LEU A 32 4.20 -20.20 0.32
N ALA A 33 5.28 -19.63 -0.20
CA ALA A 33 6.43 -20.40 -0.67
C ALA A 33 7.10 -21.19 0.46
N ALA A 34 7.28 -20.58 1.64
CA ALA A 34 7.85 -21.24 2.81
C ALA A 34 6.95 -22.38 3.33
N ALA A 35 5.63 -22.20 3.32
CA ALA A 35 4.68 -23.25 3.68
C ALA A 35 4.80 -24.47 2.74
N ILE A 36 4.81 -24.24 1.42
CA ILE A 36 4.98 -25.30 0.43
C ILE A 36 6.32 -26.02 0.61
N ALA A 37 7.41 -25.26 0.76
CA ALA A 37 8.74 -25.83 0.98
C ALA A 37 8.81 -26.67 2.27
N THR A 38 8.16 -26.22 3.34
CA THR A 38 8.10 -26.95 4.63
C THR A 38 7.38 -28.29 4.45
N VAL A 39 6.23 -28.29 3.77
CA VAL A 39 5.46 -29.53 3.50
C VAL A 39 6.28 -30.51 2.67
N VAL A 40 6.91 -30.04 1.59
CA VAL A 40 7.80 -30.87 0.75
C VAL A 40 8.96 -31.43 1.57
N ALA A 41 9.60 -30.60 2.40
CA ALA A 41 10.72 -31.04 3.24
C ALA A 41 10.31 -32.12 4.25
N ILE A 42 9.13 -32.02 4.86
CA ILE A 42 8.59 -33.04 5.76
C ILE A 42 8.36 -34.36 5.01
N ILE A 43 7.77 -34.31 3.81
CA ILE A 43 7.52 -35.50 2.98
C ILE A 43 8.84 -36.18 2.60
N VAL A 44 9.85 -35.42 2.19
CA VAL A 44 11.15 -35.96 1.76
C VAL A 44 11.96 -36.52 2.92
N THR A 45 12.00 -35.80 4.04
CA THR A 45 12.84 -36.19 5.19
C THR A 45 12.15 -37.18 6.12
N GLN A 46 10.83 -37.40 5.97
CA GLN A 46 9.99 -38.20 6.88
C GLN A 46 10.16 -37.78 8.35
N SER A 47 10.58 -36.54 8.55
CA SER A 47 10.98 -35.97 9.84
C SER A 47 10.37 -34.59 9.93
N THR A 48 9.75 -34.30 11.07
CA THR A 48 9.19 -32.98 11.35
C THR A 48 10.31 -32.10 11.92
N PHE A 49 10.29 -31.79 13.21
CA PHE A 49 11.18 -30.79 13.81
C PHE A 49 12.58 -31.30 14.15
N ASN A 50 12.85 -32.59 13.99
CA ASN A 50 14.19 -33.15 14.22
C ASN A 50 15.15 -32.82 13.06
N SER A 51 14.62 -32.45 11.89
CA SER A 51 15.43 -31.96 10.77
C SER A 51 15.66 -30.45 10.92
N PRO A 52 16.93 -29.97 10.94
CA PRO A 52 17.22 -28.54 11.04
C PRO A 52 16.65 -27.76 9.84
N VAL A 53 16.52 -28.40 8.67
CA VAL A 53 15.93 -27.79 7.47
C VAL A 53 14.45 -27.49 7.68
N VAL A 54 13.68 -28.46 8.19
CA VAL A 54 12.24 -28.29 8.44
C VAL A 54 12.00 -27.25 9.53
N ALA A 55 12.80 -27.29 10.61
CA ALA A 55 12.73 -26.31 11.68
C ALA A 55 13.00 -24.87 11.17
N THR A 56 14.01 -24.70 10.31
CA THR A 56 14.33 -23.39 9.71
C THR A 56 13.22 -22.88 8.80
N LEU A 57 12.66 -23.74 7.94
CA LEU A 57 11.56 -23.37 7.05
C LEU A 57 10.28 -23.02 7.82
N ALA A 58 9.96 -23.78 8.87
CA ALA A 58 8.85 -23.48 9.76
C ALA A 58 9.02 -22.15 10.49
N ALA A 59 10.24 -21.83 10.94
CA ALA A 59 10.56 -20.55 11.57
C ALA A 59 10.42 -19.37 10.58
N ILE A 60 10.90 -19.54 9.33
CA ILE A 60 10.73 -18.54 8.26
C ILE A 60 9.24 -18.31 7.99
N PHE A 61 8.45 -19.38 7.88
CA PHE A 61 7.00 -19.29 7.68
C PHE A 61 6.30 -18.55 8.81
N ALA A 62 6.57 -18.92 10.07
CA ALA A 62 5.98 -18.26 11.23
C ALA A 62 6.37 -16.77 11.31
N GLY A 63 7.64 -16.46 11.05
CA GLY A 63 8.15 -15.10 11.03
C GLY A 63 7.53 -14.23 9.92
N SER A 64 7.47 -14.74 8.70
CA SER A 64 6.88 -14.02 7.57
C SER A 64 5.37 -13.81 7.74
N MET A 65 4.67 -14.79 8.32
CA MET A 65 3.24 -14.68 8.62
C MET A 65 2.99 -13.64 9.72
N GLY A 66 3.76 -13.67 10.81
CA GLY A 66 3.66 -12.67 11.88
C GLY A 66 3.94 -11.24 11.40
N LEU A 67 4.99 -11.05 10.58
CA LEU A 67 5.31 -9.76 10.00
C LEU A 67 4.22 -9.27 9.02
N SER A 68 3.66 -10.18 8.22
CA SER A 68 2.53 -9.85 7.33
C SER A 68 1.31 -9.37 8.11
N PHE A 69 0.99 -10.04 9.22
CA PHE A 69 -0.12 -9.66 10.08
C PHE A 69 0.08 -8.28 10.70
N LEU A 70 1.29 -7.99 11.20
CA LEU A 70 1.64 -6.68 11.75
C LEU A 70 1.50 -5.57 10.69
N LEU A 71 2.00 -5.80 9.47
CA LEU A 71 1.87 -4.81 8.40
C LEU A 71 0.40 -4.54 8.03
N MET A 72 -0.44 -5.58 7.94
CA MET A 72 -1.87 -5.41 7.69
C MET A 72 -2.57 -4.64 8.81
N TYR A 73 -2.18 -4.89 10.06
CA TYR A 73 -2.67 -4.11 11.20
C TYR A 73 -2.30 -2.62 11.09
N TYR A 74 -1.04 -2.31 10.77
CA TYR A 74 -0.60 -0.93 10.56
C TYR A 74 -1.27 -0.25 9.34
N VAL A 75 -1.52 -0.98 8.26
CA VAL A 75 -2.31 -0.47 7.12
C VAL A 75 -3.72 -0.08 7.58
N GLY A 76 -4.37 -0.92 8.39
CA GLY A 76 -5.70 -0.62 8.93
C GLY A 76 -5.70 0.64 9.81
N LEU A 77 -4.67 0.83 10.63
CA LEU A 77 -4.52 2.04 11.44
C LEU A 77 -4.27 3.28 10.59
N ALA A 78 -3.38 3.19 9.58
CA ALA A 78 -3.08 4.29 8.67
C ALA A 78 -4.34 4.74 7.91
N VAL A 79 -5.13 3.80 7.40
CA VAL A 79 -6.40 4.10 6.72
C VAL A 79 -7.38 4.82 7.64
N LYS A 80 -7.53 4.34 8.87
CA LYS A 80 -8.41 4.99 9.86
C LYS A 80 -7.94 6.41 10.17
N ALA A 81 -6.63 6.62 10.29
CA ALA A 81 -6.06 7.95 10.52
C ALA A 81 -6.32 8.90 9.33
N GLU A 82 -6.12 8.43 8.09
CA GLU A 82 -6.43 9.23 6.88
C GLU A 82 -7.92 9.61 6.82
N ILE A 83 -8.81 8.64 7.02
CA ILE A 83 -10.26 8.84 6.96
C ILE A 83 -10.73 9.77 8.07
N ALA A 84 -10.16 9.67 9.28
CA ALA A 84 -10.50 10.56 10.39
C ALA A 84 -10.16 12.03 10.09
N VAL A 85 -9.11 12.27 9.30
CA VAL A 85 -8.78 13.61 8.81
C VAL A 85 -9.66 14.00 7.62
N GLY A 86 -10.29 13.06 6.93
CA GLY A 86 -11.23 13.31 5.83
C GLY A 86 -10.58 13.30 4.46
N TYR A 87 -9.47 12.56 4.28
CA TYR A 87 -8.91 12.22 2.98
C TYR A 87 -8.55 10.74 2.92
N THR A 88 -8.14 10.27 1.75
CA THR A 88 -7.45 8.99 1.59
C THR A 88 -6.36 9.10 0.54
N THR A 89 -5.31 8.29 0.67
CA THR A 89 -4.34 8.03 -0.39
C THR A 89 -4.73 6.80 -1.23
N SER A 90 -5.68 5.99 -0.75
CA SER A 90 -6.20 4.82 -1.47
C SER A 90 -7.09 5.25 -2.62
N ARG A 91 -6.76 4.78 -3.82
CA ARG A 91 -7.59 5.01 -5.02
C ARG A 91 -8.89 4.20 -5.02
N LEU A 92 -9.01 3.22 -4.13
CA LEU A 92 -10.11 2.26 -4.09
C LEU A 92 -10.99 2.51 -2.87
N GLY A 93 -12.31 2.47 -3.08
CA GLY A 93 -13.26 2.18 -2.00
C GLY A 93 -13.76 3.35 -1.15
N TYR A 94 -13.27 4.59 -1.35
CA TYR A 94 -13.69 5.73 -0.51
C TYR A 94 -14.12 6.96 -1.33
N PRO A 95 -15.26 6.90 -2.05
CA PRO A 95 -15.73 8.03 -2.85
C PRO A 95 -16.11 9.26 -2.00
N HIS A 96 -16.45 9.06 -0.73
CA HIS A 96 -16.93 10.09 0.19
C HIS A 96 -15.84 10.97 0.81
N VAL A 97 -14.56 10.65 0.61
CA VAL A 97 -13.42 11.48 1.06
C VAL A 97 -12.58 11.96 -0.12
N GLU A 98 -11.78 13.01 0.08
CA GLU A 98 -10.83 13.51 -0.91
C GLU A 98 -9.75 12.46 -1.21
N LEU A 99 -9.36 12.29 -2.47
CA LEU A 99 -8.21 11.47 -2.86
C LEU A 99 -6.97 12.36 -2.98
N VAL A 100 -5.95 12.09 -2.20
CA VAL A 100 -4.69 12.84 -2.21
C VAL A 100 -3.57 12.00 -2.81
N ASP A 101 -2.79 12.58 -3.71
CA ASP A 101 -1.60 11.92 -4.25
C ASP A 101 -0.48 11.88 -3.22
N GLU A 102 0.04 10.67 -3.04
CA GLU A 102 1.06 10.37 -2.03
C GLU A 102 2.46 10.91 -2.38
N SER A 103 2.71 11.37 -3.61
CA SER A 103 4.01 11.97 -3.97
C SER A 103 3.98 13.49 -3.93
N THR A 104 2.85 14.09 -4.27
CA THR A 104 2.72 15.55 -4.51
C THR A 104 1.81 16.26 -3.54
N SER A 105 1.10 15.55 -2.65
CA SER A 105 0.09 16.12 -1.74
C SER A 105 -1.07 16.83 -2.44
N LEU A 106 -1.21 16.63 -3.76
CA LEU A 106 -2.27 17.16 -4.58
C LEU A 106 -3.58 16.41 -4.30
N VAL A 107 -4.67 17.13 -4.11
CA VAL A 107 -6.02 16.56 -4.14
C VAL A 107 -6.36 16.22 -5.59
N VAL A 108 -6.29 14.93 -5.94
CA VAL A 108 -6.53 14.43 -7.31
C VAL A 108 -8.03 14.31 -7.58
N ARG A 109 -8.84 14.07 -6.55
CA ARG A 109 -10.29 13.91 -6.62
C ARG A 109 -10.93 14.52 -5.38
N SER A 110 -11.97 15.34 -5.55
CA SER A 110 -12.73 15.87 -4.42
C SER A 110 -13.66 14.83 -3.80
N ALA A 111 -14.12 15.06 -2.57
CA ALA A 111 -15.12 14.20 -1.94
C ALA A 111 -16.44 14.22 -2.75
N GLY A 112 -17.01 13.04 -2.99
CA GLY A 112 -18.25 12.89 -3.77
C GLY A 112 -18.05 12.75 -5.29
N GLU A 113 -16.86 13.04 -5.82
CA GLU A 113 -16.55 12.73 -7.22
C GLU A 113 -16.49 11.21 -7.45
N PRO A 114 -16.89 10.72 -8.63
CA PRO A 114 -16.80 9.30 -8.98
C PRO A 114 -15.35 8.80 -8.95
N LEU A 115 -15.18 7.49 -8.75
CA LEU A 115 -13.86 6.87 -8.76
C LEU A 115 -13.18 7.09 -10.12
N ILE A 116 -12.01 7.71 -10.10
CA ILE A 116 -11.23 8.03 -11.30
C ILE A 116 -10.39 6.83 -11.74
N SER A 117 -10.17 6.71 -13.05
CA SER A 117 -9.32 5.67 -13.60
C SER A 117 -7.83 5.92 -13.30
N ARG A 118 -7.01 4.88 -13.45
CA ARG A 118 -5.55 5.00 -13.26
C ARG A 118 -4.91 5.98 -14.24
N GLU A 119 -5.41 6.03 -15.47
CA GLU A 119 -4.91 6.92 -16.51
C GLU A 119 -5.26 8.38 -16.21
N GLU A 120 -6.50 8.63 -15.80
CA GLU A 120 -6.96 9.96 -15.44
C GLU A 120 -6.19 10.50 -14.23
N TYR A 121 -5.98 9.66 -13.22
CA TYR A 121 -5.11 10.00 -12.09
C TYR A 121 -3.72 10.46 -12.56
N ARG A 122 -3.10 9.69 -13.47
CA ARG A 122 -1.75 10.01 -13.97
C ARG A 122 -1.75 11.33 -14.73
N ARG A 123 -2.77 11.59 -15.56
CA ARG A 123 -2.92 12.85 -16.29
C ARG A 123 -3.03 14.04 -15.33
N ARG A 124 -3.87 13.96 -14.30
CA ARG A 124 -4.04 15.04 -13.30
C ARG A 124 -2.73 15.32 -12.54
N VAL A 125 -2.03 14.27 -12.10
CA VAL A 125 -0.74 14.43 -11.40
C VAL A 125 0.37 14.95 -12.32
N GLN A 126 0.42 14.51 -13.58
CA GLN A 126 1.39 15.02 -14.55
C GLN A 126 1.15 16.49 -14.88
N ALA A 127 -0.11 16.89 -15.09
CA ALA A 127 -0.49 18.27 -15.33
C ALA A 127 -0.08 19.19 -14.16
N TYR A 128 -0.26 18.72 -12.92
CA TYR A 128 0.22 19.45 -11.74
C TYR A 128 1.74 19.59 -11.73
N ARG A 129 2.49 18.50 -11.98
CA ARG A 129 3.96 18.55 -12.03
C ARG A 129 4.49 19.51 -13.10
N THR A 130 3.88 19.54 -14.28
CA THR A 130 4.28 20.47 -15.34
C THR A 130 3.97 21.92 -14.98
N MET A 131 2.89 22.19 -14.24
CA MET A 131 2.59 23.56 -13.80
C MET A 131 3.55 24.04 -12.71
N VAL A 132 3.88 23.20 -11.72
CA VAL A 132 4.82 23.55 -10.65
C VAL A 132 6.24 23.74 -11.20
N LEU A 133 6.71 22.83 -12.06
CA LEU A 133 8.04 22.96 -12.67
C LEU A 133 8.10 24.14 -13.64
N GLY A 134 7.02 24.39 -14.39
CA GLY A 134 6.94 25.54 -15.30
C GLY A 134 6.87 26.89 -14.61
N SER A 135 6.51 26.95 -13.32
CA SER A 135 6.56 28.19 -12.53
C SER A 135 7.91 28.45 -11.90
N ASP A 136 8.76 27.44 -11.73
CA ASP A 136 10.10 27.59 -11.15
C ASP A 136 11.14 28.05 -12.20
N ASP A 137 10.85 27.85 -13.49
CA ASP A 137 11.71 28.24 -14.62
C ASP A 137 11.37 29.64 -15.20
N ALA A 138 10.45 30.40 -14.58
CA ALA A 138 9.98 31.73 -15.04
C ALA A 138 10.32 32.84 -14.03
#